data_AF-A0A3A9HSU9-F1
#
_entry.id   AF-A0A3A9HSU9-F1
#
_cell.length_a   1.000
_cell.length_b   1.000
_cell.length_c   1.000
_cell.angle_alpha   90.00
_cell.angle_beta   90.00
_cell.angle_gamma   90.00
#
_symmetry.space_group_name_H-M   'P 1'
#
loop_
_entity.id
_entity.type
_entity.pdbx_description
1 polymer ?
#
loop_
_entity_poly.entity_id
_entity_poly.type
_entity_poly.pdbx_seq_one_letter_code
_entity_poly.pdbx_strand_id
1 'polypeptide(L)'
;MKSLRWFKVTAAALLAALAMGSVPCRSDAATEEAYDPINSLLFLNMAVVSVRKVVTTKDRIVLDQEYKNIINNNALGEVADDYEIKALYNDLLDTITEYGLRDEQKKRFQEKYDRQQKKALRSAIMGFRPYGGNLLSFALSAVSQGISAYFGYQDSKAKLREGLDESLWQLNDQQIREFNTLQKSLLNASWSILRQYRLPDKYRITQRDLELLDDTINQYKESDAVEKFAALEDIFFAYPPFWFYYGEAAYKRGDKDLARRCFGEFDKAWRHVLRSDPFKVQVVKYQILLEERPTREKIRPLLKALKENSYPTEWQDNLFYGVVSYYFGDKKDGMKAVKNNLLFHTESDISQRIYDSMAQDKMDEAALPGELEKWSSENQSDRSGPAAPPSQNYDRPRETKNYDRPQ
;
A
#
# COMPACT_ATOMS: atom_id res chain seq x y z
N MET A 1 -15.28 77.30 2.69
CA MET A 1 -14.19 78.27 2.42
C MET A 1 -12.99 77.94 3.31
N LYS A 2 -11.79 78.23 2.79
CA LYS A 2 -10.47 77.73 3.20
C LYS A 2 -9.97 78.23 4.57
N SER A 3 -9.15 77.36 5.18
CA SER A 3 -7.91 77.60 5.93
C SER A 3 -7.89 78.50 7.19
N LEU A 4 -7.30 77.98 8.27
CA LEU A 4 -6.25 78.68 9.01
C LEU A 4 -5.29 77.71 9.71
N ARG A 5 -3.98 77.90 9.45
CA ARG A 5 -2.80 77.16 9.94
C ARG A 5 -2.45 77.61 11.37
N TRP A 6 -2.18 76.69 12.30
CA TRP A 6 -0.84 76.30 12.81
C TRP A 6 0.13 77.45 13.10
N PHE A 7 0.46 77.72 14.38
CA PHE A 7 1.70 77.30 15.09
C PHE A 7 1.86 77.99 16.46
N LYS A 8 2.53 77.28 17.38
CA LYS A 8 3.05 77.58 18.76
C LYS A 8 2.37 76.69 19.81
N VAL A 9 2.80 75.45 20.09
CA VAL A 9 4.08 74.91 20.62
C VAL A 9 4.19 75.01 22.16
N THR A 10 4.66 73.89 22.74
CA THR A 10 5.19 73.60 24.09
C THR A 10 4.22 73.52 25.28
N ALA A 11 3.91 72.27 25.72
CA ALA A 11 3.94 71.82 27.14
C ALA A 11 3.30 70.44 27.39
N ALA A 12 3.37 69.46 26.48
CA ALA A 12 2.73 68.14 26.71
C ALA A 12 3.55 66.95 26.16
N ALA A 13 4.87 66.98 26.30
CA ALA A 13 5.75 65.93 25.77
C ALA A 13 6.73 65.33 26.80
N LEU A 14 6.49 65.46 28.11
CA LEU A 14 7.44 64.97 29.12
C LEU A 14 6.82 64.24 30.32
N LEU A 15 5.59 63.73 30.21
CA LEU A 15 4.92 63.02 31.31
C LEU A 15 4.09 61.80 30.86
N ALA A 16 4.51 61.13 29.78
CA ALA A 16 3.92 59.86 29.35
C ALA A 16 4.99 58.81 28.97
N ALA A 17 6.17 58.92 29.56
CA ALA A 17 7.23 57.93 29.47
C ALA A 17 7.58 57.46 30.89
N LEU A 18 6.69 56.67 31.51
CA LEU A 18 6.94 55.76 32.65
C LEU A 18 5.61 55.22 33.18
N ALA A 19 4.98 54.34 32.39
CA ALA A 19 4.04 53.36 32.89
C ALA A 19 4.19 52.10 32.04
N MET A 20 5.35 51.47 32.19
CA MET A 20 5.59 50.10 31.76
C MET A 20 4.65 49.18 32.54
N GLY A 21 3.60 48.76 31.86
CA GLY A 21 2.75 47.63 32.22
C GLY A 21 2.41 46.91 30.92
N SER A 22 3.40 46.23 30.35
CA SER A 22 3.22 45.34 29.22
C SER A 22 2.23 44.25 29.63
N VAL A 23 0.96 44.41 29.26
CA VAL A 23 0.11 43.26 28.99
C VAL A 23 0.74 42.59 27.77
N PRO A 24 1.31 41.38 27.88
CA PRO A 24 1.65 40.65 26.68
C PRO A 24 0.31 40.32 26.03
N CYS A 25 -0.09 41.11 25.04
CA CYS A 25 -0.96 40.61 23.99
C CYS A 25 -0.16 39.45 23.40
N ARG A 26 -0.52 38.24 23.85
CA ARG A 26 0.02 36.99 23.36
C ARG A 26 -0.26 37.01 21.87
N SER A 27 0.77 37.35 21.10
CA SER A 27 0.79 37.05 19.69
C SER A 27 0.78 35.53 19.64
N ASP A 28 -0.40 34.94 19.52
CA ASP A 28 -0.55 33.60 18.98
C ASP A 28 -0.17 33.66 17.49
N ALA A 29 1.09 33.99 17.22
CA ALA A 29 1.80 33.60 16.03
C ALA A 29 2.25 32.16 16.29
N ALA A 30 1.29 31.25 16.38
CA ALA A 30 1.53 29.92 15.85
C ALA A 30 1.82 30.18 14.37
N THR A 31 3.04 29.93 13.94
CA THR A 31 3.37 29.78 12.52
C THR A 31 2.45 28.71 11.98
N GLU A 32 1.32 29.11 11.40
CA GLU A 32 0.49 28.27 10.55
C GLU A 32 1.44 27.80 9.46
N GLU A 33 1.82 26.52 9.49
CA GLU A 33 2.67 25.94 8.45
C GLU A 33 2.01 26.24 7.11
N ALA A 34 2.72 26.95 6.23
CA ALA A 34 2.18 27.30 4.94
C ALA A 34 1.82 26.01 4.19
N TYR A 35 0.53 25.86 3.90
CA TYR A 35 -0.03 24.69 3.22
C TYR A 35 0.75 24.32 1.95
N ASP A 36 1.09 23.03 1.79
CA ASP A 36 1.71 22.51 0.57
C ASP A 36 0.63 22.15 -0.47
N PRO A 37 0.48 22.92 -1.57
CA PRO A 37 -0.54 22.66 -2.59
C PRO A 37 -0.34 21.35 -3.36
N ILE A 38 0.83 20.72 -3.24
CA ILE A 38 1.06 19.39 -3.79
C ILE A 38 0.20 18.34 -3.09
N ASN A 39 -0.24 18.56 -1.85
CA ASN A 39 -1.16 17.64 -1.16
C ASN A 39 -2.50 17.51 -1.90
N SER A 40 -3.15 18.63 -2.26
CA SER A 40 -4.40 18.62 -3.02
C SER A 40 -4.23 17.96 -4.40
N LEU A 41 -3.13 18.24 -5.08
CA LEU A 41 -2.90 17.67 -6.39
C LEU A 41 -2.55 16.18 -6.36
N LEU A 42 -1.76 15.74 -5.38
CA LEU A 42 -1.50 14.32 -5.17
C LEU A 42 -2.81 13.59 -4.87
N PHE A 43 -3.65 14.14 -3.99
CA PHE A 43 -4.97 13.59 -3.71
C PHE A 43 -5.81 13.44 -4.98
N LEU A 44 -5.89 14.49 -5.80
CA LEU A 44 -6.61 14.44 -7.08
C LEU A 44 -6.04 13.39 -8.03
N ASN A 45 -4.72 13.31 -8.17
CA ASN A 45 -4.06 12.30 -8.99
C ASN A 45 -4.41 10.88 -8.51
N MET A 46 -4.41 10.63 -7.19
CA MET A 46 -4.81 9.35 -6.63
C MET A 46 -6.27 9.01 -6.96
N ALA A 47 -7.19 9.97 -6.84
CA ALA A 47 -8.58 9.78 -7.23
C ALA A 47 -8.75 9.53 -8.74
N VAL A 48 -8.00 10.25 -9.59
CA VAL A 48 -7.97 10.04 -11.05
C VAL A 48 -7.54 8.61 -11.38
N VAL A 49 -6.45 8.14 -10.77
CA VAL A 49 -5.96 6.77 -10.97
C VAL A 49 -6.98 5.75 -10.50
N SER A 50 -7.53 5.92 -9.30
CA SER A 50 -8.55 5.01 -8.74
C SER A 50 -9.77 4.89 -9.64
N VAL A 51 -10.36 6.01 -10.07
CA VAL A 51 -11.54 5.99 -10.96
C VAL A 51 -11.20 5.38 -12.32
N ARG A 52 -10.05 5.72 -12.91
CA ARG A 52 -9.62 5.10 -14.17
C ARG A 52 -9.44 3.60 -14.05
N LYS A 53 -8.84 3.12 -12.96
CA LYS A 53 -8.63 1.70 -12.71
C LYS A 53 -9.97 0.97 -12.62
N VAL A 54 -10.96 1.53 -11.93
CA VAL A 54 -12.33 1.00 -11.87
C VAL A 54 -12.97 0.90 -13.26
N VAL A 55 -12.88 1.96 -14.07
CA VAL A 55 -13.42 1.99 -15.44
C VAL A 55 -12.76 0.93 -16.33
N THR A 56 -11.43 0.82 -16.23
CA THR A 56 -10.61 -0.04 -17.10
C THR A 56 -10.80 -1.52 -16.74
N THR A 57 -10.82 -1.86 -15.45
CA THR A 57 -10.99 -3.25 -15.02
C THR A 57 -12.43 -3.72 -15.05
N LYS A 58 -13.40 -2.80 -15.04
CA LYS A 58 -14.84 -3.06 -14.91
C LYS A 58 -15.17 -4.02 -13.78
N ASP A 59 -14.48 -3.85 -12.65
CA ASP A 59 -14.41 -4.86 -11.59
C ASP A 59 -14.83 -4.26 -10.25
N ARG A 60 -15.88 -4.82 -9.66
CA ARG A 60 -16.44 -4.35 -8.39
C ARG A 60 -15.52 -4.61 -7.20
N ILE A 61 -14.61 -5.59 -7.30
CA ILE A 61 -13.59 -5.82 -6.26
C ILE A 61 -12.57 -4.68 -6.31
N VAL A 62 -12.14 -4.31 -7.52
CA VAL A 62 -11.23 -3.17 -7.70
C VAL A 62 -11.89 -1.89 -7.21
N LEU A 63 -13.18 -1.67 -7.52
CA LEU A 63 -13.96 -0.55 -6.97
C LEU A 63 -13.92 -0.52 -5.45
N ASP A 64 -14.24 -1.62 -4.78
CA ASP A 64 -14.24 -1.67 -3.32
C ASP A 64 -12.84 -1.46 -2.71
N GLN A 65 -11.80 -1.95 -3.39
CA GLN A 65 -10.41 -1.77 -2.98
C GLN A 65 -9.93 -0.33 -3.12
N GLU A 66 -10.17 0.31 -4.27
CA GLU A 66 -9.84 1.71 -4.50
C GLU A 66 -10.64 2.61 -3.55
N TYR A 67 -11.90 2.27 -3.29
CA TYR A 67 -12.71 2.96 -2.30
C TYR A 67 -12.12 2.85 -0.90
N LYS A 68 -11.90 1.64 -0.39
CA LYS A 68 -11.43 1.42 0.98
C LYS A 68 -10.05 2.04 1.21
N ASN A 69 -9.12 1.88 0.27
CA ASN A 69 -7.71 2.19 0.51
C ASN A 69 -7.29 3.59 0.06
N ILE A 70 -8.02 4.17 -0.91
CA ILE A 70 -7.73 5.50 -1.42
C ILE A 70 -8.86 6.44 -1.01
N ILE A 71 -10.06 6.31 -1.60
CA ILE A 71 -11.12 7.32 -1.49
C ILE A 71 -11.63 7.51 -0.05
N ASN A 72 -11.96 6.46 0.69
CA ASN A 72 -12.48 6.58 2.06
C ASN A 72 -11.38 6.68 3.13
N ASN A 73 -10.11 6.67 2.72
CA ASN A 73 -8.95 6.62 3.60
C ASN A 73 -8.20 7.95 3.63
N ASN A 74 -8.82 9.03 3.14
CA ASN A 74 -8.16 10.32 3.02
C ASN A 74 -7.87 10.96 4.38
N ALA A 75 -6.68 11.54 4.50
CA ALA A 75 -6.33 12.46 5.56
C ALA A 75 -6.84 13.86 5.18
N LEU A 76 -8.16 14.07 5.22
CA LEU A 76 -8.80 15.32 4.76
C LEU A 76 -8.25 16.60 5.43
N GLY A 77 -7.68 16.50 6.64
CA GLY A 77 -7.04 17.65 7.30
C GLY A 77 -5.73 18.12 6.64
N GLU A 78 -5.16 17.30 5.76
CA GLU A 78 -3.91 17.57 5.04
C GLU A 78 -4.17 18.12 3.63
N VAL A 79 -5.44 18.17 3.22
CA VAL A 79 -5.92 18.66 1.92
C VAL A 79 -6.61 20.01 2.14
N ALA A 80 -6.41 20.96 1.23
CA ALA A 80 -7.03 22.27 1.38
C ALA A 80 -8.56 22.19 1.31
N ASP A 81 -9.22 23.16 1.96
CA ASP A 81 -10.68 23.33 1.92
C ASP A 81 -11.12 23.96 0.59
N ASP A 82 -10.91 23.22 -0.50
CA ASP A 82 -11.32 23.63 -1.84
C ASP A 82 -12.72 23.09 -2.14
N TYR A 83 -13.63 23.97 -2.55
CA TYR A 83 -15.01 23.61 -2.88
C TYR A 83 -15.07 22.50 -3.94
N GLU A 84 -14.22 22.58 -4.95
CA GLU A 84 -14.13 21.61 -6.04
C GLU A 84 -13.74 20.21 -5.53
N ILE A 85 -12.84 20.14 -4.54
CA ILE A 85 -12.42 18.88 -3.92
C ILE A 85 -13.59 18.29 -3.12
N LYS A 86 -14.29 19.11 -2.33
CA LYS A 86 -15.45 18.68 -1.55
C LYS A 86 -16.60 18.18 -2.43
N ALA A 87 -16.94 18.92 -3.47
CA ALA A 87 -18.00 18.53 -4.40
C ALA A 87 -17.67 17.21 -5.11
N LEU A 88 -16.45 17.10 -5.64
CA LEU A 88 -15.94 15.87 -6.25
C LEU A 88 -15.97 14.69 -5.27
N TYR A 89 -15.58 14.92 -4.01
CA TYR A 89 -15.57 13.88 -3.01
C TYR A 89 -16.98 13.34 -2.72
N ASN A 90 -17.98 14.21 -2.62
CA ASN A 90 -19.37 13.81 -2.46
C ASN A 90 -19.84 12.97 -3.66
N ASP A 91 -19.58 13.42 -4.89
CA ASP A 91 -19.93 12.68 -6.11
C ASP A 91 -19.29 11.28 -6.14
N LEU A 92 -18.01 11.19 -5.73
CA LEU A 92 -17.29 9.92 -5.61
C LEU A 92 -17.91 9.01 -4.56
N LEU A 93 -18.22 9.52 -3.36
CA LEU A 93 -18.83 8.74 -2.29
C LEU A 93 -20.20 8.20 -2.69
N ASP A 94 -21.05 9.03 -3.32
CA ASP A 94 -22.39 8.64 -3.74
C ASP A 94 -22.33 7.53 -4.80
N THR A 95 -21.53 7.73 -5.84
CA THR A 95 -21.37 6.74 -6.93
C THR A 95 -20.81 5.41 -6.41
N ILE A 96 -19.85 5.47 -5.49
CA ILE A 96 -19.24 4.25 -4.94
C ILE A 96 -20.18 3.53 -3.98
N THR A 97 -20.96 4.27 -3.17
CA THR A 97 -21.95 3.67 -2.26
C THR A 97 -23.02 2.91 -3.03
N GLU A 98 -23.42 3.41 -4.20
CA GLU A 98 -24.43 2.78 -5.06
C GLU A 98 -23.90 1.48 -5.70
N TYR A 99 -22.63 1.42 -6.11
CA TYR A 99 -22.09 0.33 -6.93
C TYR A 99 -21.11 -0.60 -6.24
N GLY A 100 -20.70 -0.25 -5.02
CA GLY A 100 -19.84 -1.05 -4.18
C GLY A 100 -20.41 -2.44 -3.91
N LEU A 101 -19.55 -3.33 -3.43
CA LEU A 101 -19.97 -4.66 -2.98
C LEU A 101 -20.83 -4.52 -1.71
N ARG A 102 -21.82 -5.41 -1.54
CA ARG A 102 -22.53 -5.54 -0.26
C ARG A 102 -21.63 -6.20 0.78
N ASP A 103 -21.89 -5.99 2.06
CA ASP A 103 -21.04 -6.48 3.16
C ASP A 103 -20.78 -7.99 3.10
N GLU A 104 -21.80 -8.79 2.80
CA GLU A 104 -21.65 -10.24 2.63
C GLU A 104 -20.70 -10.61 1.48
N GLN A 105 -20.73 -9.85 0.38
CA GLN A 105 -19.86 -10.06 -0.78
C GLN A 105 -18.42 -9.67 -0.46
N LYS A 106 -18.22 -8.54 0.23
CA LYS A 106 -16.91 -8.10 0.73
C LYS A 106 -16.29 -9.17 1.63
N LYS A 107 -17.08 -9.68 2.59
CA LYS A 107 -16.64 -10.73 3.52
C LYS A 107 -16.24 -12.02 2.80
N ARG A 108 -17.07 -12.49 1.86
CA ARG A 108 -16.76 -13.68 1.04
C ARG A 108 -15.46 -13.53 0.25
N PHE A 109 -15.24 -12.35 -0.35
CA PHE A 109 -13.99 -12.05 -1.06
C PHE A 109 -12.79 -12.06 -0.11
N GLN A 110 -12.87 -11.34 1.00
CA GLN A 110 -11.82 -11.27 2.02
C GLN A 110 -11.48 -12.66 2.55
N GLU A 111 -12.47 -13.49 2.90
CA GLU A 111 -12.25 -14.86 3.36
C GLU A 111 -11.57 -15.76 2.31
N LYS A 112 -11.91 -15.61 1.02
CA LYS A 112 -11.23 -16.35 -0.06
C LYS A 112 -9.79 -15.86 -0.23
N TYR A 113 -9.59 -14.54 -0.25
CA TYR A 113 -8.26 -13.92 -0.37
C TYR A 113 -7.36 -14.32 0.78
N ASP A 114 -7.82 -14.18 2.01
CA ASP A 114 -7.07 -14.53 3.22
C ASP A 114 -6.72 -16.01 3.26
N ARG A 115 -7.64 -16.91 2.85
CA ARG A 115 -7.32 -18.34 2.74
C ARG A 115 -6.22 -18.61 1.73
N GLN A 116 -6.25 -17.95 0.57
CA GLN A 116 -5.20 -18.08 -0.43
C GLN A 116 -3.85 -17.58 0.12
N GLN A 117 -3.84 -16.42 0.77
CA GLN A 117 -2.61 -15.85 1.31
C GLN A 117 -2.04 -16.65 2.47
N LYS A 118 -2.89 -17.15 3.39
CA LYS A 118 -2.47 -18.08 4.44
C LYS A 118 -1.85 -19.34 3.85
N LYS A 119 -2.44 -19.90 2.78
CA LYS A 119 -1.90 -21.07 2.09
C LYS A 119 -0.55 -20.77 1.42
N ALA A 120 -0.42 -19.62 0.78
CA ALA A 120 0.83 -19.19 0.13
C ALA A 120 1.95 -18.97 1.14
N LEU A 121 1.68 -18.24 2.24
CA LEU A 121 2.62 -18.01 3.33
C LEU A 121 3.02 -19.33 4.01
N ARG A 122 2.07 -20.21 4.30
CA ARG A 122 2.33 -21.58 4.79
C ARG A 122 3.24 -22.35 3.84
N SER A 123 2.94 -22.33 2.55
CA SER A 123 3.74 -23.04 1.54
C SER A 123 5.14 -22.48 1.40
N ALA A 124 5.31 -21.16 1.45
CA ALA A 124 6.60 -20.50 1.39
C ALA A 124 7.49 -20.90 2.57
N ILE A 125 6.88 -21.00 3.76
CA ILE A 125 7.60 -21.39 4.97
C ILE A 125 7.89 -22.90 4.97
N MET A 126 6.97 -23.75 4.48
CA MET A 126 7.19 -25.20 4.38
C MET A 126 8.22 -25.61 3.32
N GLY A 127 8.30 -24.90 2.20
CA GLY A 127 9.20 -25.21 1.09
C GLY A 127 10.68 -24.87 1.35
N PHE A 128 10.99 -24.32 2.53
CA PHE A 128 12.31 -23.82 2.89
C PHE A 128 13.17 -24.89 3.59
N ARG A 129 14.48 -24.94 3.32
CA ARG A 129 15.43 -25.90 3.92
C ARG A 129 16.23 -25.26 5.08
N PRO A 130 16.64 -26.02 6.12
CA PRO A 130 16.99 -25.49 7.45
C PRO A 130 18.32 -24.71 7.56
N TYR A 131 19.14 -24.63 6.52
CA TYR A 131 20.52 -24.12 6.62
C TYR A 131 20.65 -22.57 6.55
N GLY A 132 19.57 -21.80 6.73
CA GLY A 132 19.63 -20.32 6.64
C GLY A 132 18.36 -19.57 7.07
N GLY A 133 17.58 -20.12 8.00
CA GLY A 133 16.27 -19.58 8.41
C GLY A 133 16.34 -18.37 9.36
N ASN A 134 16.95 -17.26 8.94
CA ASN A 134 16.94 -16.04 9.76
C ASN A 134 15.67 -15.18 9.53
N LEU A 135 15.52 -14.09 10.29
CA LEU A 135 14.44 -13.09 10.16
C LEU A 135 14.21 -12.64 8.71
N LEU A 136 15.28 -12.45 7.92
CA LEU A 136 15.17 -11.98 6.53
C LEU A 136 14.43 -13.00 5.67
N SER A 137 14.57 -14.29 5.93
CA SER A 137 13.83 -15.34 5.21
C SER A 137 12.33 -15.30 5.52
N PHE A 138 11.95 -15.10 6.79
CA PHE A 138 10.54 -14.90 7.16
C PHE A 138 10.00 -13.59 6.58
N ALA A 139 10.74 -12.47 6.73
CA ALA A 139 10.36 -11.16 6.23
C ALA A 139 10.22 -11.17 4.69
N LEU A 140 11.13 -11.83 3.98
CA LEU A 140 11.07 -12.01 2.52
C LEU A 140 9.86 -12.86 2.11
N SER A 141 9.56 -13.93 2.85
CA SER A 141 8.35 -14.74 2.63
C SER A 141 7.09 -13.94 2.89
N ALA A 142 7.07 -13.14 3.96
CA ALA A 142 5.97 -12.25 4.31
C ALA A 142 5.84 -11.05 3.37
N VAL A 143 6.89 -10.59 2.70
CA VAL A 143 6.79 -9.56 1.65
C VAL A 143 6.34 -10.17 0.34
N SER A 144 6.97 -11.26 -0.10
CA SER A 144 6.64 -11.93 -1.36
C SER A 144 5.21 -12.48 -1.40
N GLN A 145 4.67 -12.89 -0.25
CA GLN A 145 3.29 -13.40 -0.13
C GLN A 145 2.35 -12.40 0.54
N GLY A 146 2.86 -11.49 1.39
CA GLY A 146 2.07 -10.47 2.12
C GLY A 146 2.05 -9.11 1.43
N ILE A 147 2.06 -9.13 0.11
CA ILE A 147 1.52 -8.04 -0.69
C ILE A 147 0.03 -7.90 -0.29
N SER A 148 -0.36 -6.71 0.18
CA SER A 148 -1.68 -6.47 0.77
C SER A 148 -2.81 -6.82 -0.21
N ALA A 149 -4.03 -7.02 0.29
CA ALA A 149 -5.20 -7.34 -0.54
C ALA A 149 -5.38 -6.37 -1.72
N TYR A 150 -5.01 -5.10 -1.51
CA TYR A 150 -5.03 -4.05 -2.52
C TYR A 150 -4.18 -4.36 -3.76
N PHE A 151 -3.00 -4.94 -3.59
CA PHE A 151 -2.05 -5.21 -4.66
C PHE A 151 -2.16 -6.64 -5.22
N GLY A 152 -2.39 -7.63 -4.35
CA GLY A 152 -2.34 -9.04 -4.73
C GLY A 152 -3.58 -9.56 -5.47
N TYR A 153 -4.63 -8.74 -5.63
CA TYR A 153 -5.86 -9.15 -6.29
C TYR A 153 -5.65 -9.50 -7.76
N GLN A 154 -4.93 -8.68 -8.53
CA GLN A 154 -4.76 -8.90 -9.97
C GLN A 154 -4.04 -10.22 -10.26
N ASP A 155 -2.97 -10.53 -9.53
CA ASP A 155 -2.22 -11.78 -9.66
C ASP A 155 -3.02 -13.02 -9.25
N SER A 156 -3.99 -12.83 -8.34
CA SER A 156 -4.82 -13.91 -7.79
C SER A 156 -6.20 -14.02 -8.44
N LYS A 157 -6.54 -13.11 -9.34
CA LYS A 157 -7.88 -12.90 -9.88
C LYS A 157 -8.49 -14.16 -10.46
N ALA A 158 -7.75 -14.89 -11.29
CA ALA A 158 -8.23 -16.13 -11.91
C ALA A 158 -8.60 -17.20 -10.88
N LYS A 159 -7.78 -17.37 -9.83
CA LYS A 159 -8.01 -18.34 -8.74
C LYS A 159 -9.13 -17.90 -7.80
N LEU A 160 -9.25 -16.61 -7.53
CA LEU A 160 -10.28 -16.06 -6.64
C LEU A 160 -11.66 -16.09 -7.28
N ARG A 161 -11.72 -15.86 -8.60
CA ARG A 161 -12.96 -15.93 -9.40
C ARG A 161 -13.46 -17.35 -9.62
N GLU A 162 -12.61 -18.36 -9.41
CA GLU A 162 -13.05 -19.76 -9.42
C GLU A 162 -14.11 -20.00 -8.32
N GLY A 163 -15.31 -20.38 -8.76
CA GLY A 163 -16.48 -20.54 -7.89
C GLY A 163 -17.07 -19.22 -7.37
N LEU A 164 -16.91 -18.11 -8.10
CA LEU A 164 -17.62 -16.85 -7.91
C LEU A 164 -18.43 -16.53 -9.18
N ASP A 165 -19.69 -16.12 -9.04
CA ASP A 165 -20.56 -15.75 -10.17
C ASP A 165 -20.08 -14.44 -10.81
N GLU A 166 -19.62 -14.48 -12.07
CA GLU A 166 -19.06 -13.33 -12.79
C GLU A 166 -20.00 -12.13 -12.86
N SER A 167 -21.32 -12.36 -12.90
CA SER A 167 -22.32 -11.29 -12.95
C SER A 167 -22.36 -10.46 -11.66
N LEU A 168 -21.88 -11.01 -10.54
CA LEU A 168 -21.83 -10.31 -9.25
C LEU A 168 -20.61 -9.39 -9.12
N TRP A 169 -19.57 -9.57 -9.94
CA TRP A 169 -18.28 -8.87 -9.77
C TRP A 169 -17.93 -7.93 -10.92
N GLN A 170 -18.68 -7.95 -12.01
CA GLN A 170 -18.50 -7.02 -13.12
C GLN A 170 -19.37 -5.77 -12.94
N LEU A 171 -18.83 -4.63 -13.32
CA LEU A 171 -19.59 -3.39 -13.49
C LEU A 171 -20.29 -3.41 -14.86
N ASN A 172 -21.57 -3.05 -14.88
CA ASN A 172 -22.35 -2.95 -16.12
C ASN A 172 -22.08 -1.62 -16.84
N ASP A 173 -22.53 -1.52 -18.10
CA ASP A 173 -22.27 -0.34 -18.93
C ASP A 173 -22.89 0.96 -18.40
N GLN A 174 -23.99 0.88 -17.64
CA GLN A 174 -24.57 2.05 -17.00
C GLN A 174 -23.66 2.59 -15.89
N GLN A 175 -23.18 1.70 -15.02
CA GLN A 175 -22.25 2.03 -13.94
C GLN A 175 -20.97 2.66 -14.49
N ILE A 176 -20.43 2.11 -15.58
CA ILE A 176 -19.24 2.66 -16.24
C ILE A 176 -19.48 4.08 -16.79
N ARG A 177 -20.68 4.40 -17.29
CA ARG A 177 -21.00 5.76 -17.75
C ARG A 177 -20.98 6.78 -16.60
N GLU A 178 -21.35 6.38 -15.40
CA GLU A 178 -21.33 7.25 -14.23
C GLU A 178 -19.89 7.47 -13.74
N PHE A 179 -19.04 6.44 -13.73
CA PHE A 179 -17.60 6.63 -13.51
C PHE A 179 -16.93 7.50 -14.60
N ASN A 180 -17.37 7.44 -15.85
CA ASN A 180 -16.90 8.36 -16.89
C ASN A 180 -17.35 9.82 -16.63
N THR A 181 -18.48 10.01 -15.94
CA THR A 181 -18.92 11.35 -15.50
C THR A 181 -18.02 11.85 -14.37
N LEU A 182 -17.67 10.98 -13.40
CA LEU A 182 -16.69 11.29 -12.36
C LEU A 182 -15.31 11.67 -12.93
N GLN A 183 -14.85 11.02 -14.00
CA GLN A 183 -13.60 11.39 -14.67
C GLN A 183 -13.63 12.84 -15.19
N LYS A 184 -14.80 13.32 -15.66
CA LYS A 184 -14.95 14.72 -16.09
C LYS A 184 -14.91 15.67 -14.90
N SER A 185 -15.58 15.33 -13.80
CA SER A 185 -15.53 16.11 -12.55
C SER A 185 -14.10 16.20 -12.00
N LEU A 186 -13.35 15.09 -12.01
CA LEU A 186 -11.95 15.02 -11.63
C LEU A 186 -11.06 15.93 -12.49
N LEU A 187 -11.27 15.95 -13.81
CA LEU A 187 -10.56 16.83 -14.73
C LEU A 187 -10.84 18.31 -14.42
N ASN A 188 -12.10 18.66 -14.18
CA ASN A 188 -12.49 20.02 -13.82
C ASN A 188 -11.86 20.47 -12.50
N ALA A 189 -11.88 19.61 -11.47
CA ALA A 189 -11.22 19.88 -10.19
C ALA A 189 -9.71 20.07 -10.37
N SER A 190 -9.06 19.19 -11.14
CA SER A 190 -7.63 19.30 -11.45
C SER A 190 -7.28 20.63 -12.12
N TRP A 191 -8.12 21.07 -13.07
CA TRP A 191 -7.97 22.38 -13.70
C TRP A 191 -8.06 23.50 -12.65
N SER A 192 -9.12 23.55 -11.83
CA SER A 192 -9.28 24.58 -10.80
C SER A 192 -8.08 24.66 -9.86
N ILE A 193 -7.65 23.51 -9.31
CA ILE A 193 -6.54 23.42 -8.35
C ILE A 193 -5.21 23.87 -8.97
N LEU A 194 -4.88 23.43 -10.18
CA LEU A 194 -3.66 23.85 -10.87
C LEU A 194 -3.59 25.37 -11.02
N ARG A 195 -4.71 26.02 -11.37
CA ARG A 195 -4.77 27.49 -11.55
C ARG A 195 -4.75 28.23 -10.22
N GLN A 196 -5.51 27.77 -9.24
CA GLN A 196 -5.60 28.37 -7.92
C GLN A 196 -4.22 28.45 -7.25
N TYR A 197 -3.48 27.35 -7.27
CA TYR A 197 -2.15 27.27 -6.66
C TYR A 197 -0.99 27.58 -7.61
N ARG A 198 -1.29 27.93 -8.87
CA ARG A 198 -0.30 28.22 -9.93
C ARG A 198 0.73 27.10 -10.11
N LEU A 199 0.27 25.85 -10.01
CA LEU A 199 1.09 24.68 -10.18
C LEU A 199 1.35 24.42 -11.68
N PRO A 200 2.58 24.00 -12.06
CA PRO A 200 2.85 23.54 -13.42
C PRO A 200 2.01 22.32 -13.82
N ASP A 201 1.57 22.24 -15.08
CA ASP A 201 0.75 21.11 -15.57
C ASP A 201 1.47 19.75 -15.44
N LYS A 202 2.82 19.73 -15.41
CA LYS A 202 3.63 18.51 -15.22
C LYS A 202 3.34 17.75 -13.91
N TYR A 203 2.68 18.37 -12.93
CA TYR A 203 2.27 17.69 -11.71
C TYR A 203 0.95 16.91 -11.86
N ARG A 204 0.20 17.16 -12.93
CA ARG A 204 -1.06 16.48 -13.21
C ARG A 204 -0.79 15.25 -14.07
N ILE A 205 -1.45 14.15 -13.72
CA ILE A 205 -1.38 12.92 -14.49
C ILE A 205 -2.54 12.87 -15.49
N THR A 206 -2.24 12.55 -16.75
CA THR A 206 -3.25 12.38 -17.81
C THR A 206 -3.70 10.92 -17.95
N GLN A 207 -4.82 10.71 -18.65
CA GLN A 207 -5.28 9.37 -19.03
C GLN A 207 -4.23 8.62 -19.88
N ARG A 208 -3.55 9.32 -20.79
CA ARG A 208 -2.50 8.75 -21.64
C ARG A 208 -1.28 8.33 -20.83
N ASP A 209 -0.90 9.12 -19.83
CA ASP A 209 0.22 8.76 -18.95
C ASP A 209 -0.10 7.45 -18.22
N LEU A 210 -1.33 7.33 -17.72
CA LEU A 210 -1.77 6.14 -17.01
C LEU A 210 -1.89 4.90 -17.90
N GLU A 211 -2.16 5.05 -19.20
CA GLU A 211 -2.07 3.95 -20.17
C GLU A 211 -0.62 3.45 -20.29
N LEU A 212 0.35 4.36 -20.42
CA LEU A 212 1.77 4.00 -20.46
C LEU A 212 2.22 3.30 -19.17
N LEU A 213 1.75 3.78 -18.02
CA LEU A 213 2.06 3.18 -16.72
C LEU A 213 1.48 1.77 -16.60
N ASP A 214 0.21 1.57 -16.95
CA ASP A 214 -0.44 0.27 -16.90
C ASP A 214 0.25 -0.74 -17.82
N ASP A 215 0.58 -0.34 -19.04
CA ASP A 215 1.28 -1.19 -20.00
C ASP A 215 2.64 -1.63 -19.44
N THR A 216 3.36 -0.69 -18.82
CA THR A 216 4.67 -0.95 -18.18
C THR A 216 4.53 -1.90 -16.99
N ILE A 217 3.50 -1.71 -16.15
CA ILE A 217 3.19 -2.60 -15.03
C ILE A 217 2.81 -4.00 -15.55
N ASN A 218 1.91 -4.11 -16.52
CA ASN A 218 1.47 -5.42 -17.02
C ASN A 218 2.63 -6.23 -17.66
N GLN A 219 3.67 -5.54 -18.12
CA GLN A 219 4.88 -6.12 -18.72
C GLN A 219 6.01 -6.35 -17.70
N TYR A 220 5.73 -6.41 -16.39
CA TYR A 220 6.69 -6.66 -15.29
C TYR A 220 7.67 -7.84 -15.51
N LYS A 221 7.29 -8.82 -16.33
CA LYS A 221 8.07 -10.03 -16.63
C LYS A 221 8.95 -9.91 -17.87
N GLU A 222 8.78 -8.85 -18.65
CA GLU A 222 9.61 -8.58 -19.82
C GLU A 222 10.96 -8.02 -19.39
N SER A 223 12.01 -8.37 -20.13
CA SER A 223 13.39 -7.97 -19.81
C SER A 223 13.64 -6.47 -19.91
N ASP A 224 12.68 -5.69 -20.42
CA ASP A 224 12.79 -4.24 -20.66
C ASP A 224 11.90 -3.39 -19.73
N ALA A 225 11.26 -3.98 -18.71
CA ALA A 225 10.34 -3.26 -17.84
C ALA A 225 10.99 -2.10 -17.06
N VAL A 226 12.24 -2.27 -16.60
CA VAL A 226 12.99 -1.23 -15.86
C VAL A 226 13.34 -0.06 -16.76
N GLU A 227 13.66 -0.36 -18.02
CA GLU A 227 13.99 0.60 -19.06
C GLU A 227 12.75 1.40 -19.48
N LYS A 228 11.58 0.74 -19.57
CA LYS A 228 10.28 1.40 -19.78
C LYS A 228 9.92 2.33 -18.61
N PHE A 229 10.09 1.89 -17.36
CA PHE A 229 9.89 2.76 -16.20
C PHE A 229 10.82 3.97 -16.21
N ALA A 230 12.10 3.80 -16.56
CA ALA A 230 13.07 4.90 -16.64
C ALA A 230 12.60 6.01 -17.60
N ALA A 231 11.98 5.63 -18.73
CA ALA A 231 11.48 6.57 -19.72
C ALA A 231 10.25 7.39 -19.24
N LEU A 232 9.64 7.01 -18.12
CA LEU A 232 8.44 7.63 -17.57
C LEU A 232 8.72 8.50 -16.34
N GLU A 233 9.97 8.60 -15.86
CA GLU A 233 10.33 9.34 -14.64
C GLU A 233 9.87 10.81 -14.66
N ASP A 234 10.11 11.52 -15.77
CA ASP A 234 9.75 12.94 -15.91
C ASP A 234 8.23 13.18 -15.90
N ILE A 235 7.44 12.15 -16.24
CA ILE A 235 5.97 12.22 -16.27
C ILE A 235 5.40 11.99 -14.87
N PHE A 236 6.00 11.08 -14.11
CA PHE A 236 5.46 10.62 -12.82
C PHE A 236 6.28 11.05 -11.60
N PHE A 237 7.21 11.99 -11.75
CA PHE A 237 8.13 12.39 -10.67
C PHE A 237 7.40 12.76 -9.35
N ALA A 238 6.21 13.36 -9.44
CA ALA A 238 5.39 13.78 -8.31
C ALA A 238 4.34 12.74 -7.86
N TYR A 239 4.34 11.54 -8.44
CA TYR A 239 3.37 10.49 -8.15
C TYR A 239 4.04 9.31 -7.44
N PRO A 240 3.97 9.22 -6.09
CA PRO A 240 4.67 8.20 -5.32
C PRO A 240 4.40 6.75 -5.79
N PRO A 241 3.16 6.32 -6.12
CA PRO A 241 2.91 4.96 -6.57
C PRO A 241 3.75 4.51 -7.78
N PHE A 242 4.11 5.42 -8.68
CA PHE A 242 5.02 5.11 -9.79
C PHE A 242 6.39 4.63 -9.30
N TRP A 243 6.98 5.36 -8.34
CA TRP A 243 8.27 5.03 -7.75
C TRP A 243 8.25 3.70 -6.99
N PHE A 244 7.12 3.37 -6.36
CA PHE A 244 6.93 2.06 -5.74
C PHE A 244 7.03 0.94 -6.77
N TYR A 245 6.24 1.03 -7.85
CA TYR A 245 6.25 0.02 -8.90
C TYR A 245 7.63 -0.09 -9.55
N TYR A 246 8.25 1.04 -9.86
CA TYR A 246 9.58 1.02 -10.43
C TYR A 246 10.62 0.37 -9.50
N GLY A 247 10.61 0.71 -8.21
CA GLY A 247 11.49 0.10 -7.22
C GLY A 247 11.25 -1.40 -7.04
N GLU A 248 9.98 -1.84 -7.07
CA GLU A 248 9.63 -3.25 -7.04
C GLU A 248 10.16 -4.01 -8.26
N ALA A 249 10.06 -3.43 -9.46
CA ALA A 249 10.57 -4.01 -10.70
C ALA A 249 12.09 -4.22 -10.63
N ALA A 250 12.80 -3.18 -10.18
CA ALA A 250 14.24 -3.22 -9.97
C ALA A 250 14.63 -4.29 -8.94
N TYR A 251 13.94 -4.33 -7.80
CA TYR A 251 14.18 -5.33 -6.75
C TYR A 251 14.01 -6.76 -7.27
N LYS A 252 12.91 -7.03 -8.00
CA LYS A 252 12.63 -8.35 -8.59
C LYS A 252 13.68 -8.77 -9.63
N ARG A 253 14.30 -7.82 -10.34
CA ARG A 253 15.44 -8.08 -11.25
C ARG A 253 16.80 -8.20 -10.54
N GLY A 254 16.85 -7.96 -9.24
CA GLY A 254 18.07 -8.00 -8.44
C GLY A 254 18.88 -6.71 -8.46
N ASP A 255 18.39 -5.65 -9.10
CA ASP A 255 19.02 -4.32 -9.08
C ASP A 255 18.63 -3.58 -7.79
N LYS A 256 19.36 -3.90 -6.72
CA LYS A 256 19.10 -3.37 -5.37
C LYS A 256 19.38 -1.87 -5.27
N ASP A 257 20.35 -1.35 -6.02
CA ASP A 257 20.72 0.06 -5.96
C ASP A 257 19.67 0.94 -6.63
N LEU A 258 19.18 0.51 -7.80
CA LEU A 258 18.04 1.16 -8.43
C LEU A 258 16.79 1.08 -7.55
N ALA A 259 16.51 -0.09 -6.95
CA ALA A 259 15.37 -0.23 -6.04
C ALA A 259 15.45 0.77 -4.86
N ARG A 260 16.62 0.89 -4.23
CA ARG A 260 16.85 1.88 -3.15
C ARG A 260 16.64 3.32 -3.64
N ARG A 261 17.13 3.67 -4.83
CA ARG A 261 16.91 4.99 -5.44
C ARG A 261 15.41 5.27 -5.58
N CYS A 262 14.67 4.34 -6.20
CA CYS A 262 13.24 4.51 -6.43
C CYS A 262 12.47 4.65 -5.12
N PHE A 263 12.76 3.85 -4.10
CA PHE A 263 12.13 4.00 -2.78
C PHE A 263 12.52 5.31 -2.07
N GLY A 264 13.71 5.86 -2.35
CA GLY A 264 14.08 7.20 -1.91
C GLY A 264 13.30 8.30 -2.63
N GLU A 265 13.07 8.18 -3.94
CA GLU A 265 12.22 9.12 -4.70
C GLU A 265 10.75 9.02 -4.29
N PHE A 266 10.27 7.81 -3.98
CA PHE A 266 8.97 7.61 -3.34
C PHE A 266 8.85 8.48 -2.10
N ASP A 267 9.81 8.39 -1.17
CA ASP A 267 9.76 9.12 0.11
C ASP A 267 9.81 10.65 -0.06
N LYS A 268 10.49 11.14 -1.11
CA LYS A 268 10.53 12.58 -1.45
C LYS A 268 9.19 13.08 -2.02
N ALA A 269 8.58 12.30 -2.90
CA ALA A 269 7.31 12.63 -3.53
C ALA A 269 6.13 12.41 -2.57
N TRP A 270 6.29 11.51 -1.60
CA TRP A 270 5.21 11.11 -0.69
C TRP A 270 4.72 12.29 0.17
N ARG A 271 3.40 12.31 0.37
CA ARG A 271 2.70 13.22 1.28
C ARG A 271 1.67 12.41 2.04
N HIS A 272 1.37 12.84 3.26
CA HIS A 272 0.41 12.17 4.14
C HIS A 272 -1.04 12.48 3.73
N VAL A 273 -1.43 12.17 2.49
CA VAL A 273 -2.79 12.40 1.97
C VAL A 273 -3.75 11.25 2.30
N LEU A 274 -3.21 10.10 2.74
CA LEU A 274 -3.94 8.95 3.25
C LEU A 274 -3.63 8.74 4.73
N ARG A 275 -4.63 8.29 5.51
CA ARG A 275 -4.47 7.93 6.92
C ARG A 275 -3.64 6.66 7.12
N SER A 276 -3.68 5.76 6.15
CA SER A 276 -2.92 4.51 6.12
C SER A 276 -2.54 4.23 4.67
N ASP A 277 -1.29 4.46 4.31
CA ASP A 277 -0.88 4.32 2.92
C ASP A 277 -0.33 2.90 2.62
N PRO A 278 -1.05 2.08 1.82
CA PRO A 278 -0.60 0.73 1.48
C PRO A 278 0.71 0.74 0.68
N PHE A 279 0.97 1.76 -0.14
CA PHE A 279 2.23 1.89 -0.86
C PHE A 279 3.38 2.20 0.10
N LYS A 280 3.19 3.15 1.02
CA LYS A 280 4.21 3.49 2.02
C LYS A 280 4.61 2.27 2.85
N VAL A 281 3.63 1.48 3.29
CA VAL A 281 3.87 0.22 4.03
C VAL A 281 4.76 -0.73 3.21
N GLN A 282 4.46 -0.94 1.93
CA GLN A 282 5.23 -1.85 1.09
C GLN A 282 6.64 -1.32 0.80
N VAL A 283 6.78 -0.02 0.52
CA VAL A 283 8.09 0.63 0.36
C VAL A 283 8.96 0.42 1.59
N VAL A 284 8.39 0.64 2.78
CA VAL A 284 9.12 0.44 4.05
C VAL A 284 9.53 -1.03 4.25
N LYS A 285 8.66 -1.98 3.91
CA LYS A 285 9.02 -3.41 3.93
C LYS A 285 10.20 -3.72 3.01
N TYR A 286 10.20 -3.19 1.78
CA TYR A 286 11.33 -3.35 0.86
C TYR A 286 12.60 -2.65 1.36
N GLN A 287 12.51 -1.46 1.95
CA GLN A 287 13.65 -0.76 2.56
C GLN A 287 14.28 -1.59 3.67
N ILE A 288 13.47 -2.23 4.54
CA ILE A 288 13.96 -3.16 5.57
C ILE A 288 14.70 -4.34 4.94
N LEU A 289 14.19 -4.93 3.85
CA LEU A 289 14.83 -6.05 3.16
C LEU A 289 16.11 -5.66 2.41
N LEU A 290 16.22 -4.40 1.98
CA LEU A 290 17.37 -3.87 1.25
C LEU A 290 18.51 -3.41 2.17
N GLU A 291 18.29 -3.36 3.48
CA GLU A 291 19.31 -3.00 4.46
C GLU A 291 20.32 -4.14 4.63
N GLU A 292 21.56 -3.91 4.21
CA GLU A 292 22.62 -4.94 4.23
C GLU A 292 23.12 -5.25 5.63
N ARG A 293 23.07 -4.26 6.53
CA ARG A 293 23.49 -4.38 7.93
C ARG A 293 22.40 -3.81 8.83
N PRO A 294 21.29 -4.55 9.00
CA PRO A 294 20.15 -4.04 9.75
C PRO A 294 20.51 -3.97 11.22
N THR A 295 20.38 -2.77 11.79
CA THR A 295 20.57 -2.50 13.21
C THR A 295 19.27 -1.94 13.78
N ARG A 296 19.09 -2.07 15.10
CA ARG A 296 17.92 -1.50 15.78
C ARG A 296 17.74 -0.01 15.45
N GLU A 297 18.83 0.75 15.43
CA GLU A 297 18.81 2.19 15.14
C GLU A 297 18.30 2.52 13.73
N LYS A 298 18.70 1.73 12.73
CA LYS A 298 18.27 1.91 11.33
C LYS A 298 16.84 1.42 11.09
N ILE A 299 16.46 0.29 11.70
CA ILE A 299 15.17 -0.35 11.46
C ILE A 299 14.03 0.30 12.25
N ARG A 300 14.29 0.84 13.45
CA ARG A 300 13.27 1.49 14.28
C ARG A 300 12.48 2.62 13.58
N PRO A 301 13.10 3.59 12.88
CA PRO A 301 12.33 4.62 12.17
C PRO A 301 11.48 4.03 11.03
N LEU A 302 11.96 2.99 10.34
CA LEU A 302 11.19 2.28 9.32
C LEU A 302 9.97 1.59 9.95
N LEU A 303 10.14 0.86 11.04
CA LEU A 303 9.03 0.22 11.75
C LEU A 303 7.99 1.22 12.26
N LYS A 304 8.43 2.39 12.73
CA LYS A 304 7.54 3.48 13.11
C LYS A 304 6.68 3.93 11.92
N ALA A 305 7.30 4.21 10.77
CA ALA A 305 6.60 4.61 9.56
C ALA A 305 5.62 3.53 9.06
N LEU A 306 5.99 2.26 9.12
CA LEU A 306 5.12 1.14 8.79
C LEU A 306 3.86 1.14 9.68
N LYS A 307 4.05 1.23 11.00
CA LYS A 307 2.94 1.22 11.97
C LYS A 307 2.01 2.42 11.84
N GLU A 308 2.56 3.61 11.56
CA GLU A 308 1.77 4.83 11.32
C GLU A 308 0.93 4.74 10.04
N ASN A 309 1.31 3.86 9.10
CA ASN A 309 0.62 3.69 7.83
C ASN A 309 -0.17 2.37 7.72
N SER A 310 -0.29 1.58 8.79
CA SER A 310 -1.02 0.30 8.80
C SER A 310 -2.25 0.36 9.71
N TYR A 311 -3.36 -0.27 9.26
CA TYR A 311 -4.54 -0.45 10.10
C TYR A 311 -4.39 -1.63 11.07
N PRO A 312 -4.99 -1.58 12.28
CA PRO A 312 -4.94 -2.68 13.24
C PRO A 312 -5.54 -4.00 12.74
N THR A 313 -6.37 -3.97 11.70
CA THR A 313 -7.00 -5.14 11.10
C THR A 313 -6.18 -5.76 9.96
N GLU A 314 -5.10 -5.12 9.50
CA GLU A 314 -4.28 -5.63 8.40
C GLU A 314 -3.29 -6.67 8.92
N TRP A 315 -3.73 -7.92 8.92
CA TRP A 315 -3.05 -8.98 9.66
C TRP A 315 -1.63 -9.27 9.19
N GLN A 316 -1.38 -9.11 7.89
CA GLN A 316 -0.07 -9.30 7.27
C GLN A 316 0.94 -8.24 7.73
N ASP A 317 0.48 -6.99 7.83
CA ASP A 317 1.30 -5.87 8.30
C ASP A 317 1.63 -6.03 9.78
N ASN A 318 0.63 -6.39 10.59
CA ASN A 318 0.81 -6.70 12.01
C ASN A 318 1.79 -7.86 12.24
N LEU A 319 1.73 -8.91 11.42
CA LEU A 319 2.68 -10.02 11.48
C LEU A 319 4.09 -9.57 11.12
N PHE A 320 4.25 -8.87 10.00
CA PHE A 320 5.56 -8.38 9.55
C PHE A 320 6.17 -7.43 10.60
N TYR A 321 5.44 -6.39 10.99
CA TYR A 321 5.85 -5.44 12.03
C TYR A 321 6.16 -6.17 13.33
N GLY A 322 5.28 -7.09 13.74
CA GLY A 322 5.37 -7.82 14.99
C GLY A 322 6.67 -8.60 15.11
N VAL A 323 6.97 -9.40 14.08
CA VAL A 323 8.16 -10.26 14.03
C VAL A 323 9.44 -9.41 13.92
N VAL A 324 9.47 -8.42 13.04
CA VAL A 324 10.66 -7.57 12.85
C VAL A 324 10.94 -6.73 14.10
N SER A 325 9.90 -6.13 14.71
CA SER A 325 10.06 -5.34 15.95
C SER A 325 10.55 -6.20 17.12
N TYR A 326 10.01 -7.41 17.26
CA TYR A 326 10.42 -8.33 18.32
C TYR A 326 11.90 -8.68 18.21
N TYR A 327 12.35 -9.02 17.00
CA TYR A 327 13.74 -9.36 16.73
C TYR A 327 14.71 -8.21 17.04
N PHE A 328 14.38 -6.98 16.68
CA PHE A 328 15.21 -5.80 16.99
C PHE A 328 15.07 -5.28 18.44
N GLY A 329 14.43 -6.05 19.33
CA GLY A 329 14.40 -5.80 20.76
C GLY A 329 13.20 -5.01 21.27
N ASP A 330 12.30 -4.57 20.39
CA ASP A 330 11.03 -3.92 20.75
C ASP A 330 9.95 -4.98 21.04
N LYS A 331 10.30 -5.97 21.89
CA LYS A 331 9.51 -7.20 22.14
C LYS A 331 8.04 -6.92 22.49
N LYS A 332 7.79 -5.97 23.39
CA LYS A 332 6.43 -5.64 23.86
C LYS A 332 5.54 -5.13 22.73
N ASP A 333 6.06 -4.24 21.90
CA ASP A 333 5.31 -3.68 20.77
C ASP A 333 5.13 -4.70 19.65
N GLY A 334 6.15 -5.53 19.41
CA GLY A 334 6.07 -6.64 18.47
C GLY A 334 4.97 -7.63 18.82
N MET A 335 4.96 -8.11 20.08
CA MET A 335 3.92 -9.01 20.58
C MET A 335 2.52 -8.39 20.55
N LYS A 336 2.41 -7.09 20.88
CA LYS A 336 1.12 -6.37 20.81
C LYS A 336 0.56 -6.36 19.39
N ALA A 337 1.39 -6.13 18.38
CA ALA A 337 0.96 -6.12 16.99
C ALA A 337 0.45 -7.50 16.54
N VAL A 338 1.20 -8.58 16.83
CA VAL A 338 0.74 -9.95 16.52
C VAL A 338 -0.57 -10.26 17.27
N LYS A 339 -0.70 -9.83 18.52
CA LYS A 339 -1.91 -10.02 19.32
C LYS A 339 -3.14 -9.31 18.74
N ASN A 340 -2.97 -8.19 18.03
CA ASN A 340 -4.10 -7.52 17.37
C ASN A 340 -4.81 -8.46 16.38
N ASN A 341 -4.07 -9.32 15.68
CA ASN A 341 -4.68 -10.27 14.75
C ASN A 341 -5.65 -11.22 15.44
N LEU A 342 -5.31 -11.64 16.65
CA LEU A 342 -6.14 -12.49 17.50
C LEU A 342 -7.35 -11.73 18.05
N LEU A 343 -7.13 -10.50 18.53
CA LEU A 343 -8.17 -9.64 19.13
C LEU A 343 -9.22 -9.20 18.12
N PHE A 344 -8.81 -8.88 16.88
CA PHE A 344 -9.72 -8.49 15.81
C PHE A 344 -10.20 -9.67 14.97
N HIS A 345 -9.82 -10.90 15.33
CA HIS A 345 -10.18 -12.12 14.60
C HIS A 345 -9.84 -12.09 13.10
N THR A 346 -8.78 -11.38 12.72
CA THR A 346 -8.37 -11.23 11.33
C THR A 346 -7.51 -12.41 10.87
N GLU A 347 -6.66 -12.92 11.76
CA GLU A 347 -5.87 -14.13 11.52
C GLU A 347 -5.47 -14.82 12.82
N SER A 348 -5.93 -16.06 13.03
CA SER A 348 -5.66 -16.84 14.24
C SER A 348 -4.58 -17.90 14.06
N ASP A 349 -4.50 -18.51 12.88
CA ASP A 349 -3.79 -19.78 12.73
C ASP A 349 -2.27 -19.60 12.78
N ILE A 350 -1.76 -18.61 12.07
CA ILE A 350 -0.33 -18.28 12.00
C ILE A 350 0.04 -17.37 13.17
N SER A 351 -0.79 -16.37 13.45
CA SER A 351 -0.56 -15.35 14.47
C SER A 351 -0.54 -15.92 15.88
N GLN A 352 -1.37 -16.92 16.20
CA GLN A 352 -1.35 -17.55 17.54
C GLN A 352 -0.02 -18.25 17.77
N ARG A 353 0.44 -19.03 16.78
CA ARG A 353 1.71 -19.77 16.88
C ARG A 353 2.90 -18.83 17.00
N ILE A 354 2.93 -17.76 16.21
CA ILE A 354 3.97 -16.73 16.30
C ILE A 354 3.92 -16.04 17.67
N TYR A 355 2.72 -15.69 18.15
CA TYR A 355 2.55 -15.06 19.45
C TYR A 355 3.04 -15.96 20.60
N ASP A 356 2.69 -17.25 20.58
CA ASP A 356 3.12 -18.22 21.60
C ASP A 356 4.64 -18.40 21.58
N SER A 357 5.25 -18.43 20.38
CA SER A 357 6.69 -18.50 20.22
C SER A 357 7.39 -17.25 20.77
N MET A 358 6.83 -16.06 20.52
CA MET A 358 7.31 -14.80 21.11
C MET A 358 7.16 -14.77 22.64
N ALA A 359 6.06 -15.30 23.18
CA ALA A 359 5.81 -15.33 24.61
C ALA A 359 6.77 -16.28 25.36
N GLN A 360 7.24 -17.32 24.68
CA GLN A 360 8.21 -18.29 25.22
C GLN A 360 9.67 -17.87 24.97
N ASP A 361 9.91 -16.69 24.39
CA ASP A 361 11.22 -16.19 23.95
C ASP A 361 11.97 -17.16 23.00
N LYS A 362 11.20 -17.93 22.21
CA LYS A 362 11.71 -18.89 21.20
C LYS A 362 11.81 -18.30 19.80
N MET A 363 11.69 -16.97 19.68
CA MET A 363 11.77 -16.24 18.41
C MET A 363 13.13 -15.53 18.23
N ASP A 364 14.15 -15.94 19.00
CA ASP A 364 15.51 -15.47 18.81
C ASP A 364 16.15 -16.05 17.53
N GLU A 365 17.31 -15.49 17.16
CA GLU A 365 18.01 -15.81 15.91
C GLU A 365 18.38 -17.30 15.77
N ALA A 366 18.50 -18.02 16.89
CA ALA A 366 18.86 -19.44 16.92
C ALA A 366 17.62 -20.37 16.88
N ALA A 367 16.50 -19.96 17.48
CA ALA A 367 15.31 -20.79 17.62
C ALA A 367 14.29 -20.62 16.47
N LEU A 368 14.27 -19.47 15.78
CA LEU A 368 13.36 -19.20 14.67
C LEU A 368 13.40 -20.28 13.56
N PRO A 369 14.58 -20.75 13.07
CA PRO A 369 14.61 -21.82 12.07
C PRO A 369 13.94 -23.11 12.56
N GLY A 370 14.18 -23.49 13.82
CA GLY A 370 13.66 -24.73 14.40
C GLY A 370 12.15 -24.71 14.64
N GLU A 371 11.58 -23.57 15.00
CA GLU A 371 10.12 -23.41 15.14
C GLU A 371 9.41 -23.40 13.77
N LEU A 372 10.03 -22.81 12.74
CA LEU A 372 9.53 -22.88 11.35
C LEU A 372 9.61 -24.32 10.80
N GLU A 373 10.66 -25.07 11.15
CA GLU A 373 10.82 -26.49 10.79
C GLU A 373 9.79 -27.38 11.50
N LYS A 374 9.57 -27.21 12.80
CA LYS A 374 8.48 -27.90 13.52
C LYS A 374 7.14 -27.63 12.86
N TRP A 375 6.85 -26.38 12.52
CA TRP A 375 5.63 -26.03 11.82
C TRP A 375 5.51 -26.69 10.43
N SER A 376 6.63 -26.89 9.72
CA SER A 376 6.65 -27.66 8.47
C SER A 376 6.33 -29.14 8.71
N SER A 377 6.91 -29.74 9.76
CA SER A 377 6.75 -31.15 10.08
C SER A 377 5.34 -31.51 10.60
N GLU A 378 4.74 -30.70 11.49
CA GLU A 378 3.41 -30.92 12.06
C GLU A 378 2.29 -30.88 11.00
N ASN A 379 2.47 -30.06 9.97
CA ASN A 379 1.50 -29.92 8.88
C ASN A 379 1.66 -30.99 7.78
N GLN A 380 2.78 -31.72 7.74
CA GLN A 380 2.92 -32.89 6.87
C GLN A 380 2.14 -34.10 7.41
N SER A 381 2.05 -34.27 8.74
CA SER A 381 1.27 -35.36 9.36
C SER A 381 -0.25 -35.26 9.14
N ASP A 382 -0.78 -34.03 8.98
CA ASP A 382 -2.22 -33.79 8.72
C ASP A 382 -2.66 -34.13 7.27
N ARG A 383 -1.72 -34.51 6.38
CA ARG A 383 -2.02 -35.00 5.02
C ARG A 383 -2.05 -36.51 4.89
N SER A 384 -1.78 -37.26 5.97
CA SER A 384 -1.87 -38.72 6.00
C SER A 384 -3.34 -39.19 6.17
N GLY A 385 -4.19 -38.88 5.19
CA GLY A 385 -5.41 -39.66 4.98
C GLY A 385 -5.06 -41.11 4.60
N PRO A 386 -5.97 -42.09 4.79
CA PRO A 386 -5.64 -43.51 4.72
C PRO A 386 -4.99 -43.86 3.38
N ALA A 387 -3.90 -44.62 3.44
CA ALA A 387 -3.10 -45.03 2.30
C ALA A 387 -4.00 -45.55 1.17
N ALA A 388 -3.84 -44.97 -0.02
CA ALA A 388 -4.46 -45.52 -1.23
C ALA A 388 -4.01 -47.00 -1.38
N PRO A 389 -4.93 -47.92 -1.68
CA PRO A 389 -4.56 -49.32 -1.86
C PRO A 389 -3.61 -49.45 -3.06
N PRO A 390 -2.64 -50.38 -3.00
CA PRO A 390 -1.62 -50.51 -4.03
C PRO A 390 -2.25 -50.80 -5.40
N SER A 391 -1.94 -49.95 -6.38
CA SER A 391 -2.38 -50.07 -7.75
C SER A 391 -1.90 -51.39 -8.35
N GLN A 392 -2.85 -52.22 -8.80
CA GLN A 392 -2.57 -53.41 -9.59
C GLN A 392 -1.91 -53.00 -10.91
N ASN A 393 -0.78 -53.66 -11.21
CA ASN A 393 -0.08 -53.60 -12.49
C ASN A 393 -1.05 -53.89 -13.64
N TYR A 394 -1.28 -52.91 -14.51
CA TYR A 394 -1.71 -53.17 -15.88
C TYR A 394 -0.50 -52.99 -16.80
N ASP A 395 0.03 -54.13 -17.25
CA ASP A 395 0.98 -54.21 -18.35
C ASP A 395 0.48 -53.41 -19.57
N ARG A 396 1.29 -52.47 -20.05
CA ARG A 396 1.14 -51.92 -21.41
C ARG A 396 2.26 -52.48 -22.30
N PRO A 397 1.94 -52.93 -23.54
CA PRO A 397 2.94 -53.52 -24.43
C PRO A 397 3.92 -52.47 -24.96
N ARG A 398 5.18 -52.89 -25.13
CA ARG A 398 6.24 -52.12 -25.80
C ARG A 398 5.95 -52.01 -27.29
N GLU A 399 5.72 -50.79 -27.79
CA GLU A 399 5.79 -50.50 -29.22
C GLU A 399 7.27 -50.34 -29.64
N THR A 400 7.71 -51.24 -30.50
CA THR A 400 9.00 -51.18 -31.20
C THR A 400 8.89 -50.25 -32.41
N LYS A 401 9.81 -49.28 -32.48
CA LYS A 401 10.05 -48.43 -33.66
C LYS A 401 10.45 -49.29 -34.86
N ASN A 402 9.85 -49.05 -36.02
CA ASN A 402 10.44 -49.38 -37.31
C ASN A 402 10.24 -48.18 -38.26
N TYR A 403 11.36 -47.59 -38.68
CA TYR A 403 11.44 -46.63 -39.77
C TYR A 403 11.76 -47.41 -41.04
N ASP A 404 10.81 -47.49 -41.98
CA ASP A 404 11.06 -47.91 -43.35
C ASP A 404 10.67 -46.76 -44.30
N ARG A 405 11.68 -46.22 -45.00
CA ARG A 405 11.57 -45.68 -46.38
C ARG A 405 11.88 -46.86 -47.30
N PRO A 406 11.29 -47.03 -48.51
CA PRO A 406 11.50 -46.12 -49.66
C PRO A 406 10.29 -46.12 -50.66
N GLN A 407 10.22 -45.50 -51.84
CA GLN A 407 11.10 -44.77 -52.76
C GLN A 407 10.36 -43.54 -53.28
#